data_AF-A0A1I6NPU9-F1
#
_entry.id   AF-A0A1I6NPU9-F1
#
_cell.length_a   1.000
_cell.length_b   1.000
_cell.length_c   1.000
_cell.angle_alpha   90.00
_cell.angle_beta   90.00
_cell.angle_gamma   90.00
#
_symmetry.space_group_name_H-M   'P 1'
#
loop_
_entity.id
_entity.type
_entity.pdbx_description
1 polymer ?
#
loop_
_entity_poly.entity_id
_entity_poly.type
_entity_poly.pdbx_seq_one_letter_code
_entity_poly.pdbx_strand_id
1 'polypeptide(L)'
;MKKIEENFIESWELVRKNGRNRYALRTGVLWSVFTAFLTKIFELSAYSFKEVYFTKSFLNYLALFILVGIVLFWQFIWKFNEKRYQALKRKQENESNS
;
A
#
# COMPACT_ATOMS: atom_id res chain seq x y z
N MET A 1 23.23 -12.56 -5.00
CA MET A 1 21.92 -11.88 -5.14
C MET A 1 22.10 -10.42 -5.58
N LYS A 2 21.08 -9.73 -6.13
CA LYS A 2 21.19 -8.29 -6.45
C LYS A 2 20.94 -7.44 -5.20
N LYS A 3 21.69 -6.33 -5.02
CA LYS A 3 21.52 -5.38 -3.88
C LYS A 3 20.08 -4.91 -3.65
N ILE A 4 19.30 -4.72 -4.71
CA ILE A 4 17.88 -4.30 -4.62
C ILE A 4 17.02 -5.40 -3.96
N GLU A 5 17.33 -6.67 -4.21
CA GLU A 5 16.63 -7.82 -3.63
C GLU A 5 16.95 -7.95 -2.14
N GLU A 6 18.22 -7.76 -1.76
CA GLU A 6 18.68 -7.76 -0.36
C GLU A 6 18.02 -6.63 0.45
N ASN A 7 18.07 -5.39 -0.07
CA ASN A 7 17.40 -4.25 0.56
C ASN A 7 15.90 -4.49 0.77
N PHE A 8 15.23 -5.17 -0.17
CA PHE A 8 13.83 -5.53 -0.04
C PHE A 8 13.60 -6.54 1.09
N ILE A 9 14.43 -7.58 1.19
CA ILE A 9 14.36 -8.59 2.27
C ILE A 9 14.47 -7.89 3.63
N GLU A 10 15.51 -7.09 3.84
CA GLU A 10 15.76 -6.38 5.10
C GLU A 10 14.60 -5.45 5.47
N SER A 11 14.13 -4.65 4.50
CA SER A 11 13.02 -3.73 4.70
C SER A 11 11.72 -4.48 5.03
N TRP A 12 11.44 -5.59 4.34
CA TRP A 12 10.24 -6.38 4.58
C TRP A 12 10.28 -7.10 5.93
N GLU A 13 11.44 -7.56 6.38
CA GLU A 13 11.61 -8.12 7.73
C GLU A 13 11.30 -7.11 8.82
N LEU A 14 11.76 -5.86 8.66
CA LEU A 14 11.42 -4.77 9.58
C LEU A 14 9.90 -4.51 9.61
N VAL A 15 9.25 -4.51 8.44
CA VAL A 15 7.79 -4.37 8.32
C VAL A 15 7.07 -5.52 9.02
N ARG A 16 7.53 -6.78 8.81
CA ARG A 16 6.97 -7.96 9.47
C ARG A 16 7.12 -7.89 10.99
N LYS A 17 8.28 -7.48 11.49
CA LYS A 17 8.56 -7.30 12.92
C LYS A 17 7.66 -6.24 13.57
N ASN A 18 7.36 -5.17 12.84
CA ASN A 18 6.45 -4.11 13.29
C ASN A 18 4.96 -4.52 13.31
N GLY A 19 4.63 -5.67 12.73
CA GLY A 19 3.32 -6.29 12.83
C GLY A 19 2.30 -5.85 11.76
N ARG A 20 1.36 -6.76 11.49
CA ARG A 20 0.35 -6.62 10.44
C ARG A 20 -0.59 -5.45 10.65
N ASN A 21 -1.01 -5.17 11.89
CA ASN A 21 -1.99 -4.12 12.17
C ASN A 21 -1.41 -2.72 11.89
N ARG A 22 -0.15 -2.46 12.24
CA ARG A 22 0.53 -1.20 11.94
C ARG A 22 0.71 -1.00 10.44
N TYR A 23 1.03 -2.09 9.73
CA TYR A 23 1.09 -2.08 8.27
C TYR A 23 -0.29 -1.80 7.66
N ALA A 24 -1.33 -2.49 8.11
CA ALA A 24 -2.70 -2.32 7.63
C ALA A 24 -3.18 -0.88 7.77
N LEU A 25 -2.93 -0.25 8.93
CA LEU A 25 -3.27 1.16 9.15
C LEU A 25 -2.50 2.07 8.20
N ARG A 26 -1.17 1.97 8.13
CA ARG A 26 -0.35 2.87 7.31
C ARG A 26 -0.62 2.71 5.81
N THR A 27 -0.53 1.48 5.33
CA THR A 27 -0.69 1.15 3.92
C THR A 27 -2.14 1.29 3.48
N GLY A 28 -3.09 0.82 4.30
CA GLY A 28 -4.52 0.97 4.03
C GLY A 28 -4.92 2.43 3.90
N VAL A 29 -4.54 3.29 4.86
CA VAL A 29 -4.83 4.73 4.81
C VAL A 29 -4.17 5.38 3.60
N LEU A 30 -2.86 5.18 3.41
CA LEU A 30 -2.12 5.81 2.32
C LEU A 30 -2.72 5.51 0.94
N TRP A 31 -3.03 4.24 0.69
CA TRP A 31 -3.64 3.83 -0.57
C TRP A 31 -5.08 4.29 -0.72
N SER A 32 -5.84 4.34 0.37
CA SER A 32 -7.21 4.87 0.33
C SER A 32 -7.24 6.35 -0.04
N VAL A 33 -6.35 7.14 0.58
CA VAL A 33 -6.18 8.56 0.24
C VAL A 33 -5.77 8.69 -1.23
N PHE A 34 -4.73 7.99 -1.65
CA PHE A 34 -4.25 8.05 -3.02
C PHE A 34 -5.35 7.70 -4.04
N THR A 35 -6.07 6.60 -3.82
CA THR A 35 -7.15 6.15 -4.73
C THR A 35 -8.34 7.10 -4.73
N ALA A 36 -8.77 7.62 -3.57
CA ALA A 36 -9.86 8.59 -3.50
C ALA A 36 -9.56 9.85 -4.34
N PHE A 37 -8.34 10.38 -4.24
CA PHE A 37 -7.90 11.50 -5.08
C PHE A 37 -7.84 11.11 -6.56
N LEU A 38 -7.24 9.95 -6.88
CA LEU A 38 -7.11 9.49 -8.26
C LEU A 38 -8.48 9.32 -8.96
N THR A 39 -9.48 8.79 -8.25
CA THR A 39 -10.82 8.58 -8.83
C THR A 39 -11.54 9.87 -9.21
N LYS A 40 -11.20 10.98 -8.55
CA LYS A 40 -11.80 12.31 -8.76
C LYS A 40 -11.00 13.18 -9.72
N ILE A 41 -9.85 12.69 -10.21
CA ILE A 41 -8.99 13.47 -11.11
C ILE A 41 -9.68 13.85 -12.41
N PHE A 42 -10.59 13.01 -12.92
CA PHE A 42 -11.31 13.25 -14.17
C PHE A 42 -12.35 14.37 -14.05
N GLU A 43 -12.85 14.65 -12.83
CA GLU A 43 -13.80 15.75 -12.58
C GLU A 43 -13.11 17.12 -12.71
N LEU A 44 -11.78 17.16 -12.64
CA LEU A 44 -11.00 18.38 -12.86
C LEU A 44 -11.07 18.90 -14.31
N SER A 45 -11.60 18.10 -15.24
CA SER A 45 -11.88 18.57 -16.60
C SER A 45 -13.05 19.56 -16.67
N ALA A 46 -13.95 19.51 -15.68
CA ALA A 46 -15.18 20.31 -15.64
C ALA A 46 -15.25 21.26 -14.43
N TYR A 47 -14.55 20.94 -13.35
CA TYR A 47 -14.60 21.68 -12.08
C TYR A 47 -13.20 22.05 -11.59
N SER A 48 -13.09 23.10 -10.79
CA SER A 48 -11.82 23.49 -10.16
C SER A 48 -11.42 22.52 -9.04
N PHE A 49 -10.12 22.53 -8.68
CA PHE A 49 -9.59 21.70 -7.59
C PHE A 49 -10.38 21.87 -6.28
N LYS A 50 -10.75 23.11 -5.94
CA LYS A 50 -11.50 23.42 -4.72
C LYS A 50 -12.92 22.84 -4.77
N GLU A 51 -13.57 22.91 -5.91
CA GLU A 51 -14.92 22.38 -6.11
C GLU A 51 -14.97 20.85 -6.07
N VAL A 52 -13.89 20.18 -6.51
CA VAL A 52 -13.80 18.73 -6.43
C VAL A 52 -13.42 18.26 -5.03
N TYR A 53 -12.33 18.80 -4.45
CA TYR A 53 -11.72 18.22 -3.25
C TYR A 53 -12.08 18.91 -1.94
N PHE A 54 -12.48 20.19 -1.94
CA PHE A 54 -12.77 20.94 -0.71
C PHE A 54 -14.28 20.99 -0.42
N THR A 55 -14.96 19.88 -0.67
CA THR A 55 -16.40 19.73 -0.41
C THR A 55 -16.65 18.72 0.70
N LYS A 56 -17.76 18.89 1.41
CA LYS A 56 -18.24 17.88 2.38
C LYS A 56 -18.48 16.52 1.71
N SER A 57 -18.92 16.53 0.45
CA SER A 57 -19.11 15.31 -0.35
C SER A 57 -17.80 14.54 -0.52
N PHE A 58 -16.72 15.23 -0.92
CA PHE A 58 -15.41 14.59 -1.04
C PHE A 58 -14.87 14.10 0.31
N LEU A 59 -15.05 14.85 1.40
CA LEU A 59 -14.64 14.40 2.74
C LEU A 59 -15.35 13.11 3.16
N ASN A 60 -16.65 13.00 2.92
CA ASN A 60 -17.42 11.78 3.20
C ASN A 60 -16.95 10.60 2.32
N TYR A 61 -16.70 10.87 1.04
CA TYR A 61 -16.17 9.89 0.09
C TYR A 61 -14.78 9.39 0.50
N LEU A 62 -13.89 10.30 0.91
CA LEU A 62 -12.56 9.99 1.41
C LEU A 62 -12.63 9.14 2.68
N ALA A 63 -13.50 9.49 3.63
CA ALA A 63 -13.70 8.72 4.85
C ALA A 63 -14.17 7.29 4.54
N LEU A 64 -15.12 7.12 3.61
CA LEU A 64 -15.58 5.80 3.16
C LEU A 64 -14.43 4.99 2.54
N PHE A 65 -13.64 5.59 1.66
CA PHE A 65 -12.48 4.95 1.05
C PHE A 65 -11.47 4.48 2.10
N ILE A 66 -11.18 5.30 3.10
CA ILE A 66 -10.27 4.95 4.21
C ILE A 66 -10.77 3.73 4.96
N LEU A 67 -12.06 3.69 5.32
CA LEU A 67 -12.65 2.54 6.02
C LEU A 67 -12.52 1.27 5.18
N VAL A 68 -12.84 1.34 3.89
CA VAL A 68 -12.77 0.18 2.97
C VAL A 68 -11.33 -0.29 2.76
N GLY A 69 -10.38 0.63 2.53
CA GLY A 69 -8.99 0.27 2.25
C GLY A 69 -8.23 -0.27 3.46
N ILE A 70 -8.56 0.18 4.68
CA ILE A 70 -8.05 -0.42 5.93
C ILE A 70 -8.55 -1.86 6.12
N VAL A 71 -9.70 -2.25 5.56
CA VAL A 71 -10.23 -3.61 5.70
C VAL A 71 -9.71 -4.53 4.59
N LEU A 72 -9.75 -4.08 3.34
CA LEU A 72 -9.56 -4.93 2.16
C LEU A 72 -8.17 -4.80 1.53
N PHE A 73 -7.72 -3.57 1.29
CA PHE A 73 -6.61 -3.32 0.36
C PHE A 73 -5.25 -3.73 0.92
N TRP A 74 -5.04 -3.54 2.22
CA TRP A 74 -3.78 -3.94 2.86
C TRP A 74 -3.52 -5.43 2.79
N GLN A 75 -4.56 -6.28 2.80
CA GLN A 75 -4.40 -7.74 2.77
C GLN A 75 -3.80 -8.19 1.45
N PHE A 76 -4.26 -7.59 0.35
CA PHE A 76 -3.75 -7.88 -0.99
C PHE A 76 -2.26 -7.54 -1.09
N ILE A 77 -1.89 -6.31 -0.69
CA ILE A 77 -0.48 -5.88 -0.75
C ILE A 77 0.40 -6.70 0.18
N TRP A 78 -0.08 -7.02 1.40
CA TRP A 78 0.64 -7.88 2.32
C TRP A 78 0.92 -9.25 1.69
N LYS A 79 -0.09 -9.91 1.13
CA LYS A 79 0.06 -11.22 0.48
C LYS A 79 1.01 -11.16 -0.70
N PHE A 80 0.94 -10.10 -1.51
CA PHE A 80 1.83 -9.91 -2.65
C PHE A 80 3.30 -9.78 -2.23
N ASN A 81 3.58 -8.90 -1.25
CA ASN A 81 4.93 -8.70 -0.74
C ASN A 81 5.46 -9.93 0.01
N GLU A 82 4.61 -10.62 0.76
CA GLU A 82 5.00 -11.85 1.45
C GLU A 82 5.40 -12.95 0.45
N LYS A 83 4.65 -13.12 -0.65
CA LYS A 83 5.03 -14.06 -1.72
C LYS A 83 6.39 -13.72 -2.32
N ARG A 84 6.63 -12.43 -2.62
CA ARG A 84 7.91 -11.95 -3.14
C ARG A 84 9.05 -12.20 -2.16
N TYR A 85 8.83 -11.91 -0.88
CA TYR A 85 9.81 -12.15 0.18
C TYR A 85 10.20 -13.63 0.28
N GLN A 86 9.23 -14.53 0.33
CA GLN A 86 9.48 -15.98 0.40
C GLN A 86 10.20 -16.52 -0.85
N ALA A 87 9.95 -15.94 -2.03
CA ALA A 87 10.69 -16.29 -3.24
C ALA A 87 12.17 -15.86 -3.16
N LEU A 88 12.43 -14.64 -2.67
CA LEU A 88 13.79 -14.10 -2.54
C LEU A 88 14.60 -14.79 -1.43
N LYS A 89 13.97 -15.13 -0.30
CA LYS A 89 14.58 -15.91 0.80
C LYS A 89 15.08 -17.27 0.31
N ARG A 90 14.23 -18.02 -0.40
CA ARG A 90 14.61 -19.34 -0.98
C ARG A 90 15.76 -19.22 -1.98
N LYS A 91 15.76 -18.15 -2.79
CA LYS A 91 16.88 -17.86 -3.70
C LYS A 91 18.19 -17.61 -2.94
N GLN A 92 18.13 -16.87 -1.82
CA GLN A 92 19.29 -16.62 -0.95
C GLN A 92 19.89 -17.91 -0.40
N GLU A 93 19.04 -18.81 0.11
CA GLU A 93 19.46 -20.07 0.72
C GLU A 93 20.11 -20.99 -0.32
N ASN A 94 19.55 -21.06 -1.52
CA ASN A 94 20.12 -21.85 -2.61
C ASN A 94 21.48 -21.32 -3.08
N GLU A 95 21.64 -19.99 -3.16
CA GLU A 95 22.93 -19.36 -3.50
C GLU A 95 23.99 -19.56 -2.40
N SER A 96 23.59 -19.68 -1.13
CA SER A 96 24.50 -19.92 -0.01
C SER A 96 24.94 -21.38 0.14
N ASN A 97 24.16 -22.32 -0.39
CA ASN A 97 24.41 -23.77 -0.31
C ASN A 97 25.09 -24.33 -1.58
N SER A 98 25.35 -23.48 -2.58
CA SER A 98 26.06 -23.80 -3.82
C SER A 98 27.49 -23.30 -3.77
#